data_AF-A0A932DUZ1-F1
#
_entry.id   AF-A0A932DUZ1-F1
#
_cell.length_a   1.000
_cell.length_b   1.000
_cell.length_c   1.000
_cell.angle_alpha   90.00
_cell.angle_beta   90.00
_cell.angle_gamma   90.00
#
_symmetry.space_group_name_H-M   'P 1'
#
loop_
_entity.id
_entity.type
_entity.pdbx_description
1 polymer ?
#
loop_
_entity_poly.entity_id
_entity_poly.type
_entity_poly.pdbx_seq_one_letter_code
_entity_poly.pdbx_strand_id
1 'polypeptide(L)'
;MTAADVIKNDQSYLIHPLHHPSEAAEPIVVVEGKGAVIRDIQGKEYIDGLAGLWNVSVGHGREELAKAAYEQMKRLAYHSNYVGMSNLPAVQLATKLVSLAYRNLSGVYFTCGGAESNESAFKTARFYWKARGKPDKVKIIARQNGYHGVTLQAMSATGMAPYWKMFEPRVPGF
;
A
#
# COMPACT_ATOMS: atom_id res chain seq x y z
N MET A 1 19.32 -14.08 -17.50
CA MET A 1 18.21 -13.92 -18.47
C MET A 1 18.53 -12.73 -19.35
N THR A 2 18.27 -12.80 -20.64
CA THR A 2 18.36 -11.63 -21.53
C THR A 2 17.16 -10.70 -21.30
N ALA A 3 17.21 -9.45 -21.79
CA ALA A 3 16.07 -8.53 -21.73
C ALA A 3 14.82 -9.12 -22.40
N ALA A 4 15.01 -9.80 -23.54
CA ALA A 4 13.94 -10.48 -24.26
C ALA A 4 13.30 -11.62 -23.44
N ASP A 5 14.12 -12.41 -22.71
CA ASP A 5 13.60 -13.47 -21.84
C ASP A 5 12.76 -12.89 -20.70
N VAL A 6 13.17 -11.76 -20.13
CA VAL A 6 12.43 -11.09 -19.04
C VAL A 6 11.06 -10.62 -19.54
N ILE A 7 11.02 -9.93 -20.68
CA ILE A 7 9.77 -9.42 -21.26
C ILE A 7 8.81 -10.57 -21.59
N LYS A 8 9.33 -11.63 -22.22
CA LYS A 8 8.50 -12.81 -22.55
C LYS A 8 7.91 -13.44 -21.29
N ASN A 9 8.70 -13.57 -20.23
CA ASN A 9 8.23 -14.16 -18.98
C ASN A 9 7.23 -13.25 -18.25
N ASP A 10 7.42 -11.94 -18.28
CA ASP A 10 6.45 -10.96 -17.75
C ASP A 10 5.07 -11.16 -18.41
N GLN A 11 5.05 -11.16 -19.74
CA GLN A 11 3.83 -11.36 -20.53
C GLN A 11 3.17 -12.73 -20.31
N SER A 12 3.97 -13.76 -20.04
CA SER A 12 3.47 -15.13 -19.92
C SER A 12 2.98 -15.47 -18.52
N TYR A 13 3.58 -14.88 -17.49
CA TYR A 13 3.47 -15.39 -16.13
C TYR A 13 3.08 -14.34 -15.09
N LEU A 14 3.17 -13.04 -15.39
CA LEU A 14 2.83 -11.99 -14.44
C LEU A 14 1.48 -11.33 -14.77
N ILE A 15 0.56 -11.37 -13.81
CA ILE A 15 -0.72 -10.67 -13.90
C ILE A 15 -0.58 -9.32 -13.22
N HIS A 16 -0.61 -8.25 -14.03
CA HIS A 16 -0.44 -6.88 -13.55
C HIS A 16 -1.75 -6.30 -12.96
N PRO A 17 -1.66 -5.48 -11.89
CA PRO A 17 -2.82 -4.77 -11.35
C PRO A 17 -3.24 -3.61 -12.26
N LEU A 18 -4.53 -3.27 -12.24
CA LEU A 18 -5.12 -2.13 -12.99
C LEU A 18 -4.66 -2.05 -14.45
N HIS A 19 -4.73 -3.19 -15.14
CA HIS A 19 -4.08 -3.38 -16.41
C HIS A 19 -5.02 -3.92 -17.48
N HIS A 20 -4.83 -3.49 -18.73
CA HIS A 20 -5.44 -4.11 -19.91
C HIS A 20 -4.36 -4.82 -20.74
N PRO A 21 -4.57 -6.07 -21.22
CA PRO A 21 -3.53 -6.85 -21.90
C PRO A 21 -2.81 -6.16 -23.07
N SER A 22 -3.48 -5.23 -23.75
CA SER A 22 -2.85 -4.45 -24.84
C SER A 22 -1.71 -3.54 -24.36
N GLU A 23 -1.74 -3.11 -23.10
CA GLU A 23 -0.70 -2.28 -22.49
C GLU A 23 0.57 -3.09 -22.16
N ALA A 24 0.50 -4.42 -22.13
CA ALA A 24 1.65 -5.31 -21.89
C ALA A 24 2.31 -5.80 -23.18
N ALA A 25 1.89 -5.31 -24.35
CA ALA A 25 2.56 -5.63 -25.61
C ALA A 25 4.04 -5.18 -25.59
N GLU A 26 4.32 -4.03 -24.96
CA GLU A 26 5.66 -3.46 -24.81
C GLU A 26 5.87 -2.98 -23.36
N PRO A 27 6.13 -3.89 -22.41
CA PRO A 27 6.26 -3.51 -21.01
C PRO A 27 7.56 -2.75 -20.76
N ILE A 28 7.48 -1.67 -19.98
CA ILE A 28 8.65 -0.95 -19.48
C ILE A 28 9.14 -1.66 -18.21
N VAL A 29 10.17 -2.50 -18.36
CA VAL A 29 10.77 -3.23 -17.24
C VAL A 29 11.81 -2.33 -16.56
N VAL A 30 11.45 -1.72 -15.45
CA VAL A 30 12.36 -0.86 -14.65
C VAL A 30 13.34 -1.72 -13.86
N VAL A 31 14.65 -1.43 -13.97
CA VAL A 31 15.72 -2.24 -13.34
C VAL A 31 16.62 -1.46 -12.37
N GLU A 32 16.64 -0.13 -12.46
CA GLU A 32 17.42 0.72 -11.55
C GLU A 32 16.70 2.04 -11.30
N GLY A 33 16.98 2.66 -10.15
CA GLY A 33 16.59 4.02 -9.87
C GLY A 33 17.58 4.74 -8.96
N LYS A 34 17.75 6.04 -9.21
CA LYS A 34 18.59 6.94 -8.40
C LYS A 34 17.94 8.32 -8.32
N GLY A 35 17.66 8.79 -7.10
CA GLY A 35 16.99 10.08 -6.92
C GLY A 35 15.60 10.07 -7.57
N ALA A 36 15.35 10.99 -8.51
CA ALA A 36 14.10 11.07 -9.26
C ALA A 36 14.16 10.38 -10.63
N VAL A 37 15.20 9.61 -10.92
CA VAL A 37 15.41 8.94 -12.22
C VAL A 37 15.28 7.43 -12.07
N ILE A 38 14.60 6.81 -13.02
CA ILE A 38 14.54 5.35 -13.20
C ILE A 38 15.13 4.96 -14.56
N ARG A 39 15.65 3.74 -14.65
CA ARG A 39 16.23 3.19 -15.88
C ARG A 39 15.60 1.83 -16.19
N ASP A 40 15.21 1.63 -17.44
CA ASP A 40 14.65 0.37 -17.91
C ASP A 40 15.73 -0.65 -18.32
N ILE A 41 15.29 -1.88 -18.59
CA ILE A 41 16.15 -3.00 -18.99
C ILE A 41 16.85 -2.78 -20.34
N GLN A 42 16.36 -1.85 -21.17
CA GLN A 42 17.00 -1.42 -22.41
C GLN A 42 18.03 -0.30 -22.18
N GLY A 43 18.17 0.18 -20.94
CA GLY A 43 19.12 1.22 -20.54
C GLY A 43 18.59 2.65 -20.72
N LYS A 44 17.32 2.84 -21.09
CA LYS A 44 16.73 4.17 -21.24
C LYS A 44 16.32 4.73 -19.89
N GLU A 45 16.60 6.01 -19.68
CA GLU A 45 16.31 6.73 -18.44
C GLU A 45 15.03 7.56 -18.55
N TYR A 46 14.32 7.67 -17.43
CA TYR A 46 13.08 8.42 -17.29
C TYR A 46 13.11 9.22 -15.99
N ILE A 47 12.51 10.41 -16.03
CA ILE A 47 12.15 11.13 -14.81
C ILE A 47 10.91 10.44 -14.23
N ASP A 48 11.00 9.96 -13.00
CA ASP A 48 9.86 9.42 -12.27
C ASP A 48 8.99 10.56 -11.73
N GLY A 49 8.09 11.04 -12.60
CA GLY A 49 7.20 12.16 -12.30
C GLY A 49 6.09 11.85 -11.29
N LEU A 50 5.92 10.59 -10.86
CA LEU A 50 4.90 10.16 -9.91
C LEU A 50 5.47 9.59 -8.60
N ALA A 51 6.79 9.52 -8.45
CA ALA A 51 7.45 8.80 -7.35
C ALA A 51 6.89 7.37 -7.22
N GLY A 52 6.89 6.64 -8.35
CA GLY A 52 6.25 5.34 -8.52
C GLY A 52 4.73 5.46 -8.50
N LEU A 53 4.14 5.07 -7.37
CA LEU A 53 2.71 5.27 -7.12
C LEU A 53 2.55 6.15 -5.88
N TRP A 54 3.02 7.40 -5.99
CA TRP A 54 2.92 8.44 -4.96
C TRP A 54 3.69 8.15 -3.66
N ASN A 55 4.66 7.23 -3.66
CA ASN A 55 5.22 6.66 -2.42
C ASN A 55 6.75 6.72 -2.30
N VAL A 56 7.51 6.91 -3.39
CA VAL A 56 8.98 7.03 -3.32
C VAL A 56 9.40 8.45 -2.93
N SER A 57 8.97 8.91 -1.75
CA SER A 57 9.06 10.32 -1.34
C SER A 57 10.49 10.84 -1.13
N VAL A 58 11.46 9.96 -0.85
CA VAL A 58 12.87 10.32 -0.60
C VAL A 58 13.80 9.99 -1.78
N GLY A 59 13.22 9.63 -2.92
CA GLY A 59 13.93 9.19 -4.13
C GLY A 59 14.42 7.74 -4.06
N HIS A 60 14.80 7.22 -5.23
CA HIS A 60 15.29 5.86 -5.44
C HIS A 60 16.76 5.70 -5.02
N GLY A 61 17.17 4.46 -4.71
CA GLY A 61 18.58 4.11 -4.48
C GLY A 61 19.16 4.56 -3.13
N ARG A 62 18.33 4.66 -2.08
CA ARG A 62 18.78 5.08 -0.73
C ARG A 62 19.51 3.95 0.00
N GLU A 63 20.84 3.94 -0.09
CA GLU A 63 21.69 2.96 0.60
C GLU A 63 21.46 2.91 2.12
N GLU A 64 21.21 4.06 2.74
CA GLU A 64 20.87 4.16 4.16
C GLU A 64 19.65 3.28 4.54
N LEU A 65 18.59 3.29 3.72
CA LEU A 65 17.39 2.48 3.96
C LEU A 65 17.67 0.99 3.70
N ALA A 66 18.45 0.68 2.67
CA ALA A 66 18.85 -0.70 2.38
C ALA A 66 19.67 -1.29 3.53
N LYS A 67 20.62 -0.53 4.09
CA LYS A 67 21.42 -0.94 5.24
C LYS A 67 20.57 -1.12 6.49
N ALA A 68 19.64 -0.20 6.77
CA ALA A 68 18.72 -0.33 7.92
C ALA A 68 17.87 -1.61 7.83
N ALA A 69 17.35 -1.93 6.64
CA ALA A 69 16.60 -3.16 6.39
C ALA A 69 17.49 -4.41 6.57
N TYR A 70 18.69 -4.41 5.97
CA TYR A 70 19.65 -5.52 6.07
C TYR A 70 19.98 -5.86 7.53
N GLU A 71 20.35 -4.86 8.32
CA GLU A 71 20.73 -5.07 9.73
C GLU A 71 19.55 -5.62 10.55
N GLN A 72 18.35 -5.08 10.35
CA GLN A 72 17.16 -5.58 11.05
C GLN A 72 16.80 -7.00 10.61
N MET A 73 16.87 -7.32 9.31
CA MET A 73 16.58 -8.67 8.80
C MET A 73 17.58 -9.71 9.31
N LYS A 74 18.87 -9.35 9.38
CA LYS A 74 19.91 -10.20 9.96
C LYS A 74 19.67 -10.47 11.44
N ARG A 75 19.18 -9.49 12.19
CA ARG A 75 18.88 -9.61 13.63
C ARG A 75 17.58 -10.37 13.89
N LEU A 76 16.50 -9.98 13.22
CA LEU A 76 15.16 -10.56 13.31
C LEU A 76 14.32 -10.08 12.12
N ALA A 77 14.21 -10.91 11.09
CA ALA A 77 13.42 -10.60 9.90
C ALA A 77 11.90 -10.54 10.18
N TYR A 78 11.39 -11.44 11.03
CA TYR A 78 9.98 -11.47 11.37
C TYR A 78 9.74 -12.13 12.73
N HIS A 79 8.85 -11.51 13.50
CA HIS A 79 8.11 -12.14 14.57
C HIS A 79 6.73 -11.47 14.64
N SER A 80 5.68 -12.22 14.98
CA SER A 80 4.34 -11.65 15.13
C SER A 80 4.24 -10.68 16.31
N ASN A 81 3.40 -9.65 16.18
CA ASN A 81 3.02 -8.77 17.29
C ASN A 81 1.72 -9.21 17.99
N TYR A 82 1.28 -10.45 17.76
CA TYR A 82 0.08 -11.01 18.39
C TYR A 82 0.33 -11.31 19.88
N VAL A 83 -0.75 -11.30 20.68
CA VAL A 83 -0.78 -11.76 22.09
C VAL A 83 0.34 -11.15 22.95
N GLY A 84 0.48 -9.82 22.92
CA GLY A 84 1.43 -9.09 23.78
C GLY A 84 2.89 -9.15 23.34
N MET A 85 3.18 -9.79 22.19
CA MET A 85 4.51 -9.81 21.61
C MET A 85 4.78 -8.53 20.81
N SER A 86 6.05 -8.14 20.71
CA SER A 86 6.44 -6.92 20.01
C SER A 86 7.88 -7.02 19.50
N ASN A 87 8.33 -5.95 18.84
CA ASN A 87 9.71 -5.77 18.41
C ASN A 87 10.13 -4.30 18.55
N LEU A 88 11.45 -4.09 18.69
CA LEU A 88 12.03 -2.77 18.95
C LEU A 88 11.67 -1.74 17.84
N PRO A 89 11.81 -2.04 16.53
CA PRO A 89 11.43 -1.10 15.48
C PRO A 89 9.96 -0.66 15.53
N ALA A 90 9.03 -1.57 15.79
CA ALA A 90 7.60 -1.25 15.87
C ALA A 90 7.30 -0.25 17.01
N VAL A 91 7.90 -0.46 18.20
CA VAL A 91 7.75 0.45 19.35
C VAL A 91 8.35 1.82 19.04
N GLN A 92 9.55 1.86 18.46
CA GLN A 92 10.23 3.10 18.09
C GLN A 92 9.44 3.89 17.04
N LEU A 93 8.94 3.21 16.00
CA LEU A 93 8.16 3.83 14.95
C LEU A 93 6.82 4.37 15.48
N ALA A 94 6.09 3.60 16.29
CA ALA A 94 4.84 4.06 16.88
C ALA A 94 5.05 5.31 17.75
N THR A 95 6.10 5.31 18.57
CA THR A 95 6.49 6.46 19.40
C THR A 95 6.80 7.68 18.53
N LYS A 96 7.59 7.50 17.48
CA LYS A 96 7.95 8.60 16.57
C LYS A 96 6.73 9.16 15.84
N LEU A 97 5.83 8.31 15.35
CA LEU A 97 4.60 8.73 14.66
C LEU A 97 3.69 9.53 15.58
N VAL A 98 3.43 9.06 16.80
CA VAL A 98 2.63 9.80 17.79
C VAL A 98 3.27 11.15 18.12
N SER A 99 4.61 11.23 18.21
CA SER A 99 5.30 12.49 18.48
C SER A 99 5.20 13.53 17.35
N LEU A 100 4.95 13.08 16.11
CA LEU A 100 4.83 13.96 14.93
C LEU A 100 3.37 14.30 14.60
N ALA A 101 2.42 13.46 15.04
CA ALA A 101 1.01 13.60 14.73
C ALA A 101 0.32 14.70 15.55
N TYR A 102 -0.92 15.02 15.16
CA TYR A 102 -1.79 15.88 15.95
C TYR A 102 -2.03 15.30 17.35
N ARG A 103 -2.27 16.19 18.33
CA ARG A 103 -2.42 15.84 19.76
C ARG A 103 -3.52 14.80 20.07
N ASN A 104 -4.44 14.57 19.14
CA ASN A 104 -5.53 13.62 19.27
C ASN A 104 -5.21 12.21 18.77
N LEU A 105 -3.99 11.94 18.27
CA LEU A 105 -3.57 10.59 17.94
C LEU A 105 -2.96 9.90 19.17
N SER A 106 -3.66 8.90 19.71
CA SER A 106 -3.24 8.18 20.93
C SER A 106 -2.55 6.84 20.68
N GLY A 107 -2.52 6.35 19.44
CA GLY A 107 -1.98 5.03 19.12
C GLY A 107 -1.87 4.75 17.63
N VAL A 108 -1.12 3.69 17.29
CA VAL A 108 -0.84 3.29 15.90
C VAL A 108 -1.12 1.79 15.74
N TYR A 109 -1.82 1.44 14.67
CA TYR A 109 -2.00 0.07 14.20
C TYR A 109 -1.33 -0.05 12.83
N PHE A 110 -0.40 -0.99 12.67
CA PHE A 110 0.39 -1.14 11.44
C PHE A 110 -0.26 -2.14 10.47
N THR A 111 -0.15 -1.84 9.18
CA THR A 111 -0.55 -2.70 8.06
C THR A 111 0.49 -2.62 6.95
N CYS A 112 0.35 -3.42 5.89
CA CYS A 112 1.28 -3.43 4.76
C CYS A 112 0.80 -2.57 3.58
N GLY A 113 -0.44 -2.08 3.60
CA GLY A 113 -0.95 -1.17 2.56
C GLY A 113 -2.09 -0.28 3.02
N GLY A 114 -2.38 0.75 2.22
CA GLY A 114 -3.44 1.73 2.51
C GLY A 114 -4.85 1.12 2.54
N ALA A 115 -5.11 0.11 1.71
CA ALA A 115 -6.40 -0.60 1.71
C ALA A 115 -6.63 -1.36 3.04
N GLU A 116 -5.62 -2.09 3.54
CA GLU A 116 -5.66 -2.76 4.84
C GLU A 116 -5.81 -1.78 6.01
N SER A 117 -5.15 -0.62 5.92
CA SER A 117 -5.34 0.48 6.87
C SER A 117 -6.80 0.95 6.90
N ASN A 118 -7.42 1.13 5.73
CA ASN A 118 -8.84 1.52 5.65
C ASN A 118 -9.79 0.42 6.16
N GLU A 119 -9.55 -0.85 5.83
CA GLU A 119 -10.30 -1.98 6.41
C GLU A 119 -10.26 -1.95 7.94
N SER A 120 -9.08 -1.70 8.52
CA SER A 120 -8.87 -1.60 9.97
C SER A 120 -9.57 -0.37 10.55
N ALA A 121 -9.52 0.77 9.86
CA ALA A 121 -10.20 2.00 10.28
C ALA A 121 -11.73 1.84 10.29
N PHE A 122 -12.32 1.24 9.24
CA PHE A 122 -13.76 0.99 9.19
C PHE A 122 -14.22 0.04 10.31
N LYS A 123 -13.46 -1.03 10.56
CA LYS A 123 -13.72 -1.95 11.68
C LYS A 123 -13.63 -1.24 13.03
N THR A 124 -12.62 -0.39 13.21
CA THR A 124 -12.41 0.38 14.44
C THR A 124 -13.55 1.36 14.69
N ALA A 125 -14.01 2.08 13.66
CA ALA A 125 -15.12 3.02 13.78
C ALA A 125 -16.44 2.31 14.16
N ARG A 126 -16.72 1.15 13.56
CA ARG A 126 -17.91 0.33 13.89
C ARG A 126 -17.80 -0.27 15.30
N PHE A 127 -16.61 -0.77 15.66
CA PHE A 127 -16.33 -1.26 17.01
C PHE A 127 -16.59 -0.19 18.06
N TYR A 128 -16.09 1.03 17.83
CA TYR A 128 -16.29 2.17 18.72
C TYR A 128 -17.79 2.41 18.97
N TRP A 129 -18.62 2.51 17.92
CA TRP A 129 -20.04 2.77 18.11
C TRP A 129 -20.79 1.63 18.79
N LYS A 130 -20.43 0.38 18.50
CA LYS A 130 -20.97 -0.78 19.22
C LYS A 130 -20.60 -0.74 20.71
N ALA A 131 -19.34 -0.45 21.04
CA ALA A 131 -18.89 -0.28 22.42
C ALA A 131 -19.58 0.89 23.15
N ARG A 132 -20.03 1.91 22.40
CA ARG A 132 -20.84 3.04 22.92
C ARG A 132 -22.35 2.75 23.00
N GLY A 133 -22.78 1.50 22.84
CA GLY A 133 -24.18 1.11 22.92
C GLY A 133 -25.03 1.52 21.70
N LYS A 134 -24.39 1.80 20.56
CA LYS A 134 -25.07 2.16 19.30
C LYS A 134 -24.75 1.13 18.20
N PRO A 135 -25.20 -0.14 18.35
CA PRO A 135 -24.79 -1.24 17.47
C PRO A 135 -25.17 -1.04 16.00
N ASP A 136 -26.26 -0.31 15.71
CA ASP A 136 -26.76 -0.09 14.34
C ASP A 136 -26.06 1.08 13.62
N LYS A 137 -25.16 1.81 14.29
CA LYS A 137 -24.44 2.94 13.71
C LYS A 137 -23.22 2.47 12.91
N VAL A 138 -23.50 1.86 11.75
CA VAL A 138 -22.50 1.15 10.92
C VAL A 138 -22.16 1.81 9.58
N LYS A 139 -22.98 2.78 9.14
CA LYS A 139 -22.80 3.47 7.85
C LYS A 139 -21.49 4.25 7.83
N ILE A 140 -20.72 4.07 6.76
CA ILE A 140 -19.56 4.88 6.41
C ILE A 140 -19.99 5.79 5.25
N ILE A 141 -19.54 7.04 5.25
CA ILE A 141 -19.84 8.00 4.17
C ILE A 141 -18.52 8.26 3.44
N ALA A 142 -18.47 7.90 2.16
CA ALA A 142 -17.37 8.24 1.27
C ALA A 142 -17.80 9.29 0.22
N ARG A 143 -16.86 9.72 -0.62
CA ARG A 143 -17.10 10.77 -1.62
C ARG A 143 -16.99 10.20 -3.02
N GLN A 144 -17.80 10.74 -3.93
CA GLN A 144 -17.60 10.52 -5.37
C GLN A 144 -16.18 10.93 -5.77
N ASN A 145 -15.54 10.14 -6.62
CA ASN A 145 -14.14 10.27 -7.04
C ASN A 145 -13.08 10.14 -5.91
N GLY A 146 -13.47 9.69 -4.70
CA GLY A 146 -12.50 9.31 -3.67
C GLY A 146 -11.84 7.95 -3.97
N TYR A 147 -10.56 7.79 -3.63
CA TYR A 147 -9.87 6.48 -3.70
C TYR A 147 -9.47 6.03 -2.29
N HIS A 148 -9.91 4.82 -1.91
CA HIS A 148 -9.63 4.24 -0.59
C HIS A 148 -8.96 2.86 -0.69
N GLY A 149 -8.69 2.37 -1.91
CA GLY A 149 -8.10 1.06 -2.18
C GLY A 149 -9.09 0.09 -2.84
N VAL A 150 -8.62 -1.14 -3.05
CA VAL A 150 -9.31 -2.17 -3.85
C VAL A 150 -9.56 -3.48 -3.10
N THR A 151 -9.31 -3.54 -1.78
CA THR A 151 -9.88 -4.61 -0.94
C THR A 151 -11.38 -4.40 -0.80
N LEU A 152 -12.14 -5.42 -0.41
CA LEU A 152 -13.60 -5.42 -0.57
C LEU A 152 -14.32 -4.23 0.10
N GLN A 153 -14.00 -3.86 1.35
CA GLN A 153 -14.63 -2.68 1.99
C GLN A 153 -14.01 -1.36 1.51
N ALA A 154 -12.70 -1.34 1.29
CA ALA A 154 -12.01 -0.19 0.73
C ALA A 154 -12.54 0.20 -0.66
N MET A 155 -12.79 -0.79 -1.52
CA MET A 155 -13.39 -0.65 -2.84
C MET A 155 -14.82 -0.13 -2.74
N SER A 156 -15.60 -0.60 -1.77
CA SER A 156 -16.94 -0.05 -1.51
C SER A 156 -16.92 1.43 -1.15
N ALA A 157 -15.88 1.89 -0.46
CA ALA A 157 -15.67 3.30 -0.14
C ALA A 157 -15.03 4.09 -1.31
N THR A 158 -14.27 3.44 -2.20
CA THR A 158 -13.73 4.07 -3.40
C THR A 158 -14.88 4.54 -4.30
N GLY A 159 -14.97 5.84 -4.57
CA GLY A 159 -16.06 6.53 -5.27
C GLY A 159 -15.95 6.55 -6.79
N MET A 160 -15.29 5.57 -7.41
CA MET A 160 -14.96 5.56 -8.84
C MET A 160 -15.48 4.29 -9.52
N ALA A 161 -16.45 4.44 -10.42
CA ALA A 161 -17.16 3.34 -11.07
C ALA A 161 -16.28 2.27 -11.76
N PRO A 162 -15.15 2.61 -12.40
CA PRO A 162 -14.28 1.60 -13.01
C PRO A 162 -13.76 0.55 -12.03
N TYR A 163 -13.64 0.89 -10.74
CA TYR A 163 -13.17 -0.04 -9.71
C TYR A 163 -14.27 -1.02 -9.24
N TRP A 164 -15.53 -0.84 -9.64
CA TRP A 164 -16.64 -1.68 -9.17
C TRP A 164 -17.13 -2.67 -10.22
N LYS A 165 -17.18 -2.25 -11.50
CA LYS A 165 -17.96 -2.89 -12.57
C LYS A 165 -17.82 -4.42 -12.68
N MET A 166 -16.63 -4.97 -12.40
CA MET A 166 -16.35 -6.41 -12.51
C MET A 166 -16.32 -7.14 -11.15
N PHE A 167 -16.54 -6.44 -10.04
CA PHE A 167 -16.37 -6.93 -8.67
C PHE A 167 -17.62 -6.70 -7.80
N GLU A 168 -18.72 -6.25 -8.39
CA GLU A 168 -20.01 -6.17 -7.70
C GLU A 168 -20.51 -7.57 -7.30
N PRO A 169 -21.27 -7.70 -6.19
CA PRO A 169 -21.84 -6.63 -5.37
C PRO A 169 -20.85 -5.97 -4.39
N ARG A 170 -21.02 -4.67 -4.16
CA ARG A 170 -20.30 -3.92 -3.12
C ARG A 170 -20.80 -4.29 -1.72
N VAL A 171 -19.91 -4.18 -0.72
CA VAL A 171 -20.30 -4.28 0.71
C VAL A 171 -21.32 -3.20 1.05
N PRO A 172 -22.45 -3.54 1.70
CA PRO A 172 -23.44 -2.56 2.12
C PRO A 172 -22.93 -1.63 3.22
N GLY A 173 -23.57 -0.47 3.36
CA GLY A 173 -23.25 0.49 4.42
C GLY A 173 -22.08 1.44 4.12
N PHE A 174 -21.80 1.67 2.82
CA PHE A 174 -20.84 2.64 2.29
C PHE A 174 -21.52 3.57 1.27
#